data_AF-A0A957AAA8-F1
#
_entry.id   AF-A0A957AAA8-F1
#
_cell.length_a   1.000
_cell.length_b   1.000
_cell.length_c   1.000
_cell.angle_alpha   90.00
_cell.angle_beta   90.00
_cell.angle_gamma   90.00
#
_symmetry.space_group_name_H-M   'P 1'
#
loop_
_entity.id
_entity.type
_entity.pdbx_description
1 polymer ?
#
loop_
_entity_poly.entity_id
_entity_poly.type
_entity_poly.pdbx_seq_one_letter_code
_entity_poly.pdbx_strand_id
1 'polypeptide(L)'
;MPLRDPKLDDRSFQEIVNETKKLIPKYTPEWTDHNLSDPGVTLIELFAWMTELMLFRLNRVPDKTYIRFMDLLGIELKEAVPARTMLTFRLSAPQTGPVRIARGTEVATIRTNEQEAIGFTTDEGLVITPPTLEQFLFSADDVTYVDYMDRLGIRDEYFDAFQEPPLPGDALHLGFGEDLSSHMLELRLTCLVEGIGVDPDNPPLSWEAWCGEVRGWVAASVALDEPGGLNESGRGHLDLPPGLQQR
;
A
#
# COMPACT_ATOMS: atom_id res chain seq x y z
N MET A 1 0.41 -23.09 2.39
CA MET A 1 -0.52 -24.00 3.09
C MET A 1 0.20 -24.52 4.32
N PRO A 2 -0.40 -24.48 5.53
CA PRO A 2 0.23 -25.08 6.69
C PRO A 2 0.41 -26.58 6.44
N LEU A 3 1.58 -27.10 6.81
CA LEU A 3 1.83 -28.54 6.81
C LEU A 3 0.87 -29.19 7.80
N ARG A 4 0.22 -30.28 7.41
CA ARG A 4 -0.65 -31.04 8.32
C ARG A 4 0.23 -31.78 9.31
N ASP A 5 -0.11 -31.71 10.59
CA ASP A 5 0.66 -32.39 11.63
C ASP A 5 0.63 -33.92 11.41
N PRO A 6 1.78 -34.58 11.56
CA PRO A 6 1.86 -36.03 11.37
C PRO A 6 1.08 -36.73 12.49
N LYS A 7 0.20 -37.66 12.10
CA LYS A 7 -0.38 -38.61 13.04
C LYS A 7 0.66 -39.69 13.34
N LEU A 8 1.07 -39.79 14.60
CA LEU A 8 2.02 -40.80 15.07
C LEU A 8 1.39 -42.21 15.06
N ASP A 9 0.08 -42.29 15.29
CA ASP A 9 -0.72 -43.51 15.21
C ASP A 9 -2.16 -43.13 14.83
N ASP A 10 -2.67 -43.68 13.74
CA ASP A 10 -3.96 -43.33 13.16
C ASP A 10 -5.05 -44.38 13.40
N ARG A 11 -4.78 -45.42 14.20
CA ARG A 11 -5.74 -46.47 14.53
C ARG A 11 -6.97 -45.91 15.23
N SER A 12 -8.12 -46.25 14.67
CA SER A 12 -9.44 -46.02 15.25
C SER A 12 -9.83 -47.10 16.26
N PHE A 13 -10.81 -46.80 17.10
CA PHE A 13 -11.46 -47.76 18.00
C PHE A 13 -11.77 -49.08 17.29
N GLN A 14 -12.39 -49.02 16.12
CA GLN A 14 -12.86 -50.21 15.40
C GLN A 14 -11.69 -51.08 14.91
N GLU A 15 -10.61 -50.45 14.47
CA GLU A 15 -9.39 -51.16 14.06
C GLU A 15 -8.74 -51.85 15.24
N ILE A 16 -8.68 -51.20 16.41
CA ILE A 16 -8.15 -51.79 17.65
C ILE A 16 -9.00 -52.98 18.11
N VAL A 17 -10.34 -52.86 18.07
CA VAL A 17 -11.26 -53.97 18.39
C VAL A 17 -11.04 -55.14 17.44
N ASN A 18 -10.97 -54.87 16.14
CA ASN A 18 -10.81 -55.90 15.11
C ASN A 18 -9.44 -56.59 15.21
N GLU A 19 -8.36 -55.85 15.46
CA GLU A 19 -7.02 -56.39 15.70
C GLU A 19 -7.02 -57.29 16.93
N THR A 20 -7.61 -56.83 18.04
CA THR A 20 -7.67 -57.61 19.28
C THR A 20 -8.46 -58.90 19.11
N LYS A 21 -9.61 -58.85 18.40
CA LYS A 21 -10.39 -60.06 18.08
C LYS A 21 -9.62 -61.07 17.25
N LYS A 22 -8.79 -60.62 16.29
CA LYS A 22 -7.93 -61.50 15.49
C LYS A 22 -6.85 -62.22 16.32
N LEU A 23 -6.51 -61.69 17.49
CA LEU A 23 -5.51 -62.30 18.38
C LEU A 23 -6.11 -63.36 19.33
N ILE A 24 -7.43 -63.42 19.49
CA ILE A 24 -8.12 -64.35 20.40
C ILE A 24 -7.73 -65.82 20.14
N PRO A 25 -7.77 -66.35 18.90
CA PRO A 25 -7.46 -67.76 18.64
C PRO A 25 -6.03 -68.15 19.02
N LYS A 26 -5.12 -67.17 19.07
CA LYS A 26 -3.71 -67.39 19.38
C LYS A 26 -3.45 -67.41 20.89
N TYR A 27 -4.08 -66.51 21.64
CA TYR A 27 -3.76 -66.32 23.06
C TYR A 27 -4.75 -67.01 24.01
N THR A 28 -6.01 -67.16 23.59
CA THR A 28 -7.09 -67.71 24.41
C THR A 28 -8.00 -68.60 23.54
N PRO A 29 -7.49 -69.73 23.02
CA PRO A 29 -8.27 -70.64 22.17
C PRO A 29 -9.49 -71.25 22.86
N GLU A 30 -9.49 -71.30 24.20
CA GLU A 30 -10.61 -71.75 25.03
C GLU A 30 -11.81 -70.78 25.04
N TRP A 31 -11.60 -69.51 24.66
CA TRP A 31 -12.66 -68.52 24.59
C TRP A 31 -13.35 -68.58 23.22
N THR A 32 -14.59 -69.09 23.20
CA THR A 32 -15.32 -69.44 21.97
C THR A 32 -16.51 -68.53 21.66
N ASP A 33 -17.01 -67.76 22.64
CA ASP A 33 -18.12 -66.81 22.45
C ASP A 33 -17.61 -65.40 22.18
N HIS A 34 -17.70 -64.95 20.92
CA HIS A 34 -17.24 -63.62 20.48
C HIS A 34 -18.40 -62.70 20.08
N ASN A 35 -19.61 -62.99 20.58
CA ASN A 35 -20.78 -62.16 20.33
C ASN A 35 -20.68 -60.80 21.02
N LEU A 36 -21.47 -59.82 20.57
CA LEU A 36 -21.47 -58.47 21.16
C LEU A 36 -21.87 -58.46 22.64
N SER A 37 -22.69 -59.43 23.06
CA SER A 37 -23.16 -59.60 24.44
C SER A 37 -22.13 -60.25 25.37
N ASP A 38 -20.99 -60.72 24.83
CA ASP A 38 -19.96 -61.37 25.63
C ASP A 38 -19.21 -60.33 26.51
N PRO A 39 -19.08 -60.56 27.83
CA PRO A 39 -18.35 -59.67 28.72
C PRO A 39 -16.87 -59.48 28.34
N GLY A 40 -16.23 -60.49 27.74
CA GLY A 40 -14.86 -60.37 27.23
C GLY A 40 -14.77 -59.42 26.04
N VAL A 41 -15.73 -59.48 25.11
CA VAL A 41 -15.85 -58.50 24.02
C VAL A 41 -16.10 -57.09 24.55
N THR A 42 -16.92 -56.94 25.60
CA THR A 42 -17.17 -55.64 26.26
C THR A 42 -15.88 -55.06 26.84
N LEU A 43 -15.02 -55.91 27.44
CA LEU A 43 -13.70 -55.48 27.92
C LEU A 43 -12.79 -55.06 26.77
N ILE A 44 -12.77 -55.80 25.65
CA ILE A 44 -12.01 -55.40 24.45
C ILE A 44 -12.44 -54.01 23.98
N GLU A 45 -13.74 -53.76 23.89
CA GLU A 45 -14.28 -52.45 23.48
C GLU A 45 -13.86 -51.35 24.47
N LEU A 46 -13.99 -51.58 25.79
CA LEU A 46 -13.55 -50.61 26.79
C LEU A 46 -12.05 -50.27 26.65
N PHE A 47 -11.19 -51.28 26.49
CA PHE A 47 -9.75 -51.07 26.31
C PHE A 47 -9.42 -50.41 24.98
N ALA A 48 -10.14 -50.73 23.90
CA ALA A 48 -10.00 -50.07 22.62
C ALA A 48 -10.34 -48.58 22.71
N TRP A 49 -11.42 -48.23 23.42
CA TRP A 49 -11.81 -46.84 23.64
C TRP A 49 -10.78 -46.07 24.47
N MET A 50 -10.27 -46.66 25.57
CA MET A 50 -9.20 -46.05 26.36
C MET A 50 -7.92 -45.85 25.53
N THR A 51 -7.60 -46.81 24.67
CA THR A 51 -6.43 -46.74 23.78
C THR A 51 -6.59 -45.63 22.75
N GLU A 52 -7.74 -45.52 22.09
CA GLU A 52 -8.04 -44.43 21.14
C GLU A 52 -7.91 -43.05 21.80
N LEU A 53 -8.38 -42.89 23.05
CA LEU A 53 -8.19 -41.66 23.82
C LEU A 53 -6.71 -41.33 24.06
N MET A 54 -5.88 -42.35 24.28
CA MET A 54 -4.43 -42.19 24.43
C MET A 54 -3.75 -41.85 23.11
N LEU A 55 -4.13 -42.50 22.00
CA LEU A 55 -3.63 -42.19 20.66
C LEU A 55 -3.97 -40.75 20.26
N PHE A 56 -5.18 -40.29 20.58
CA PHE A 56 -5.58 -38.90 20.39
C PHE A 56 -4.64 -37.91 21.09
N ARG A 57 -4.24 -38.20 22.34
CA ARG A 57 -3.30 -37.36 23.10
C ARG A 57 -1.88 -37.45 22.53
N LEU A 58 -1.44 -38.63 22.12
CA LEU A 58 -0.14 -38.84 21.50
C LEU A 58 -0.01 -38.03 20.20
N ASN A 59 -1.06 -38.00 19.38
CA ASN A 59 -1.09 -37.22 18.14
C ASN A 59 -1.06 -35.69 18.33
N ARG A 60 -1.15 -35.19 19.57
CA ARG A 60 -0.94 -33.75 19.90
C ARG A 60 0.49 -33.42 20.32
N VAL A 61 1.33 -34.44 20.51
CA VAL A 61 2.74 -34.26 20.90
C VAL A 61 3.55 -33.55 19.81
N PRO A 62 3.40 -33.86 18.49
CA PRO A 62 4.13 -33.16 17.43
C PRO A 62 3.96 -31.64 17.49
N ASP A 63 2.74 -31.14 17.53
CA ASP A 63 2.43 -29.69 17.58
C ASP A 63 3.06 -29.03 18.80
N LYS A 64 2.91 -29.67 19.97
CA LYS A 64 3.48 -29.16 21.22
C LYS A 64 5.01 -29.12 21.15
N THR A 65 5.61 -30.13 20.55
CA THR A 65 7.07 -30.21 20.38
C THR A 65 7.56 -29.16 19.39
N TYR A 66 6.83 -28.94 18.29
CA TYR A 66 7.10 -27.90 17.32
C TYR A 66 7.11 -26.51 17.97
N ILE A 67 6.08 -26.16 18.75
CA ILE A 67 6.03 -24.90 19.50
C ILE A 67 7.22 -24.79 20.47
N ARG A 68 7.57 -25.87 21.17
CA ARG A 68 8.72 -25.86 22.08
C ARG A 68 10.07 -25.72 21.37
N PHE A 69 10.22 -26.28 20.18
CA PHE A 69 11.41 -26.06 19.38
C PHE A 69 11.48 -24.62 18.88
N MET A 70 10.35 -24.01 18.52
CA MET A 70 10.30 -22.58 18.20
C MET A 70 10.75 -21.72 19.39
N ASP A 71 10.21 -21.99 20.59
CA ASP A 71 10.62 -21.31 21.83
C ASP A 71 12.14 -21.46 22.08
N LEU A 72 12.68 -22.68 21.91
CA LEU A 72 14.11 -22.97 22.13
C LEU A 72 15.03 -22.26 21.13
N LEU A 73 14.57 -22.12 19.88
CA LEU A 73 15.29 -21.37 18.84
C LEU A 73 15.16 -19.85 19.01
N GLY A 74 14.40 -19.38 20.01
CA GLY A 74 14.12 -17.95 20.21
C GLY A 74 13.21 -17.36 19.14
N ILE A 75 12.40 -18.18 18.47
CA ILE A 75 11.43 -17.72 17.47
C ILE A 75 10.20 -17.23 18.21
N GLU A 76 9.99 -15.92 18.21
CA GLU A 76 8.81 -15.29 18.78
C GLU A 76 7.76 -14.99 17.70
N LEU A 77 6.49 -14.98 18.10
CA LEU A 77 5.43 -14.49 17.23
C LEU A 77 5.66 -13.00 16.96
N LYS A 78 5.60 -12.61 15.69
CA LYS A 78 5.66 -11.19 15.34
C LYS A 78 4.50 -10.45 15.98
N GLU A 79 4.81 -9.34 16.63
CA GLU A 79 3.81 -8.43 17.17
C GLU A 79 2.93 -7.88 16.05
N ALA A 80 1.72 -7.43 16.42
CA ALA A 80 0.87 -6.71 15.50
C ALA A 80 1.57 -5.41 15.07
N VAL A 81 1.82 -5.26 13.76
CA VAL A 81 2.42 -4.05 13.20
C VAL A 81 1.30 -3.11 12.73
N PRO A 82 1.29 -1.83 13.14
CA PRO A 82 0.29 -0.89 12.68
C PRO A 82 0.38 -0.68 11.16
N ALA A 83 -0.79 -0.56 10.52
CA ALA A 83 -0.85 -0.20 9.10
C ALA A 83 -0.33 1.22 8.88
N ARG A 84 0.31 1.45 7.73
CA ARG A 84 0.83 2.76 7.31
C ARG A 84 0.40 3.05 5.88
N THR A 85 0.08 4.32 5.60
CA THR A 85 -0.26 4.80 4.26
C THR A 85 0.14 6.27 4.12
N MET A 86 0.32 6.71 2.88
CA MET A 86 0.48 8.13 2.56
C MET A 86 -0.89 8.81 2.54
N LEU A 87 -0.90 10.10 2.90
CA LEU A 87 -2.08 10.95 2.93
C LEU A 87 -1.77 12.27 2.22
N THR A 88 -2.74 12.75 1.45
CA THR A 88 -2.69 14.08 0.83
C THR A 88 -3.75 14.96 1.46
N PHE A 89 -3.34 16.12 1.98
CA PHE A 89 -4.25 17.12 2.50
C PHE A 89 -4.47 18.21 1.45
N ARG A 90 -5.73 18.38 1.02
CA ARG A 90 -6.14 19.45 0.10
C ARG A 90 -6.94 20.50 0.86
N LEU A 91 -6.56 21.76 0.71
CA LEU A 91 -7.33 22.88 1.23
C LEU A 91 -8.61 23.05 0.40
N SER A 92 -9.74 23.24 1.07
CA SER A 92 -11.04 23.43 0.40
C SER A 92 -11.18 24.81 -0.27
N ALA A 93 -10.40 25.78 0.18
CA ALA A 93 -10.32 27.12 -0.39
C ALA A 93 -8.91 27.70 -0.19
N PRO A 94 -8.46 28.63 -1.06
CA PRO A 94 -7.22 29.35 -0.86
C PRO A 94 -7.17 30.02 0.52
N GLN A 95 -6.02 29.94 1.17
CA GLN A 95 -5.78 30.56 2.47
C GLN A 95 -4.81 31.71 2.33
N THR A 96 -4.94 32.74 3.17
CA THR A 96 -4.06 33.91 3.15
C THR A 96 -2.70 33.68 3.80
N GLY A 97 -2.48 32.51 4.40
CA GLY A 97 -1.23 32.16 5.07
C GLY A 97 -1.09 30.65 5.29
N PRO A 98 0.04 30.22 5.87
CA PRO A 98 0.38 28.81 6.02
C PRO A 98 -0.58 28.11 6.99
N VAL A 99 -1.07 26.94 6.58
CA VAL A 99 -1.94 26.06 7.39
C VAL A 99 -1.11 24.95 8.00
N ARG A 100 -1.16 24.81 9.33
CA ARG A 100 -0.42 23.77 10.05
C ARG A 100 -1.32 22.59 10.35
N ILE A 101 -0.87 21.40 9.97
CA ILE A 101 -1.42 20.11 10.38
C ILE A 101 -0.44 19.53 11.40
N ALA A 102 -0.92 19.34 12.63
CA ALA A 102 -0.08 18.84 13.70
C ALA A 102 0.27 17.36 13.47
N ARG A 103 1.41 16.93 14.03
CA ARG A 103 1.66 15.52 14.24
C ARG A 103 0.56 14.92 15.13
N GLY A 104 0.10 13.71 14.82
CA GLY A 104 -0.97 13.05 15.55
C GLY A 104 -2.37 13.52 15.16
N THR A 105 -2.53 14.27 14.06
CA THR A 105 -3.84 14.57 13.50
C THR A 105 -4.53 13.25 13.12
N GLU A 106 -5.73 13.06 13.65
CA GLU A 106 -6.54 11.87 13.41
C GLU A 106 -7.24 11.96 12.05
N VAL A 107 -7.13 10.90 11.27
CA VAL A 107 -7.89 10.70 10.03
C VAL A 107 -8.52 9.31 10.06
N ALA A 108 -9.57 9.10 9.29
CA ALA A 108 -10.22 7.79 9.28
C ALA A 108 -10.67 7.40 7.88
N THR A 109 -10.78 6.09 7.66
CA THR A 109 -11.46 5.57 6.48
C THR A 109 -12.95 5.95 6.49
N ILE A 110 -13.59 5.89 5.32
CA ILE A 110 -15.03 6.12 5.20
C ILE A 110 -15.75 4.98 5.93
N ARG A 111 -16.59 5.33 6.91
CA ARG A 111 -17.50 4.37 7.54
C ARG A 111 -18.55 3.92 6.52
N THR A 112 -18.72 2.61 6.36
CA THR A 112 -19.81 2.03 5.55
C THR A 112 -20.81 1.34 6.46
N ASN A 113 -21.92 0.82 5.90
CA ASN A 113 -22.89 0.05 6.68
C ASN A 113 -22.31 -1.30 7.16
N GLU A 114 -21.26 -1.80 6.48
CA GLU A 114 -20.67 -3.11 6.72
C GLU A 114 -19.36 -3.03 7.52
N GLN A 115 -18.71 -1.85 7.53
CA GLN A 115 -17.39 -1.66 8.14
C GLN A 115 -17.33 -0.38 8.96
N GLU A 116 -16.87 -0.51 10.20
CA GLU A 116 -16.53 0.63 11.03
C GLU A 116 -15.35 1.40 10.45
N ALA A 117 -15.28 2.70 10.76
CA ALA A 117 -14.15 3.52 10.35
C ALA A 117 -12.89 3.09 11.10
N ILE A 118 -11.79 2.92 10.36
CA ILE A 118 -10.48 2.63 10.93
C ILE A 118 -9.76 3.97 11.07
N GLY A 119 -9.44 4.34 12.32
CA GLY A 119 -8.68 5.53 12.65
C GLY A 119 -7.18 5.35 12.39
N PHE A 120 -6.56 6.37 11.85
CA PHE A 120 -5.13 6.56 11.66
C PHE A 120 -4.72 7.89 12.28
N THR A 121 -3.42 8.06 12.53
CA THR A 121 -2.86 9.34 12.98
C THR A 121 -1.65 9.70 12.13
N THR A 122 -1.39 10.99 11.93
CA THR A 122 -0.21 11.45 11.20
C THR A 122 1.07 11.21 12.01
N ASP A 123 2.08 10.62 11.36
CA ASP A 123 3.38 10.35 11.99
C ASP A 123 4.21 11.63 12.20
N GLU A 124 4.02 12.62 11.33
CA GLU A 124 4.73 13.90 11.29
C GLU A 124 3.76 15.08 11.14
N GLY A 125 4.22 16.28 11.46
CA GLY A 125 3.47 17.51 11.19
C GLY A 125 3.73 17.99 9.77
N LEU A 126 2.75 18.66 9.17
CA LEU A 126 2.83 19.24 7.83
C LEU A 126 2.44 20.71 7.88
N VAL A 127 3.13 21.56 7.13
CA VAL A 127 2.71 22.95 6.91
C VAL A 127 2.40 23.11 5.44
N ILE A 128 1.14 23.39 5.12
CA ILE A 128 0.71 23.70 3.76
C ILE A 128 0.88 25.20 3.56
N THR A 129 1.78 25.59 2.66
CA THR A 129 2.05 27.00 2.38
C THR A 129 1.38 27.40 1.06
N PRO A 130 0.57 28.47 1.03
CA PRO A 130 0.07 29.04 -0.22
C PRO A 130 1.26 29.47 -1.09
N PRO A 131 1.37 29.00 -2.34
CA PRO A 131 2.50 29.32 -3.20
C PRO A 131 2.35 30.73 -3.79
N THR A 132 3.46 31.47 -3.81
CA THR A 132 3.60 32.74 -4.51
C THR A 132 4.47 32.50 -5.74
N LEU A 133 3.89 32.64 -6.93
CA LEU A 133 4.66 32.61 -8.17
C LEU A 133 5.44 33.93 -8.28
N GLU A 134 6.76 33.84 -8.38
CA GLU A 134 7.66 35.00 -8.49
C GLU A 134 8.31 35.10 -9.86
N GLN A 135 8.50 33.97 -10.53
CA GLN A 135 9.12 33.91 -11.85
C GLN A 135 8.30 33.02 -12.76
N PHE A 136 8.14 33.47 -14.00
CA PHE A 136 7.48 32.69 -15.02
C PHE A 136 8.24 32.86 -16.33
N LEU A 137 9.13 31.91 -16.61
CA LEU A 137 10.16 32.08 -17.62
C LEU A 137 10.03 31.02 -18.72
N PHE A 138 10.26 31.42 -19.96
CA PHE A 138 10.46 30.50 -21.06
C PHE A 138 11.95 30.42 -21.44
N SER A 139 12.44 29.24 -21.76
CA SER A 139 13.79 29.01 -22.29
C SER A 139 13.81 27.87 -23.30
N ALA A 140 14.52 28.05 -24.41
CA ALA A 140 14.71 27.03 -25.45
C ALA A 140 16.07 26.31 -25.32
N ASP A 141 17.02 26.89 -24.58
CA ASP A 141 18.41 26.44 -24.49
C ASP A 141 18.94 26.33 -23.05
N ASP A 142 18.10 26.60 -22.05
CA ASP A 142 18.46 26.69 -20.62
C ASP A 142 19.59 27.72 -20.34
N VAL A 143 19.76 28.70 -21.24
CA VAL A 143 20.77 29.79 -21.13
C VAL A 143 20.09 31.16 -21.22
N THR A 144 19.17 31.32 -22.17
CA THR A 144 18.44 32.56 -22.41
C THR A 144 17.02 32.42 -21.90
N TYR A 145 16.64 33.27 -20.95
CA TYR A 145 15.31 33.26 -20.36
C TYR A 145 14.51 34.48 -20.80
N VAL A 146 13.28 34.25 -21.23
CA VAL A 146 12.27 35.28 -21.50
C VAL A 146 11.29 35.29 -20.33
N ASP A 147 11.14 36.44 -19.69
CA ASP A 147 10.22 36.59 -18.56
C ASP A 147 8.80 36.96 -19.04
N TYR A 148 7.84 36.13 -18.66
CA TYR A 148 6.41 36.31 -18.92
C TYR A 148 5.63 36.73 -17.67
N MET A 149 6.29 36.96 -16.54
CA MET A 149 5.64 37.30 -15.27
C MET A 149 4.72 38.54 -15.39
N ASP A 150 5.18 39.58 -16.08
CA ASP A 150 4.39 40.82 -16.30
C ASP A 150 3.17 40.63 -17.22
N ARG A 151 3.13 39.53 -18.00
CA ARG A 151 2.01 39.22 -18.90
C ARG A 151 0.91 38.41 -18.22
N LEU A 152 1.21 37.79 -17.06
CA LEU A 152 0.24 36.98 -16.34
C LEU A 152 -0.92 37.82 -15.81
N GLY A 153 -2.14 37.32 -16.03
CA GLY A 153 -3.38 37.96 -15.53
C GLY A 153 -3.86 39.15 -16.36
N ILE A 154 -3.15 39.54 -17.41
CA ILE A 154 -3.67 40.50 -18.40
C ILE A 154 -4.76 39.79 -19.22
N ARG A 155 -5.93 40.42 -19.27
CA ARG A 155 -7.10 39.83 -19.93
C ARG A 155 -6.87 39.77 -21.44
N ASP A 156 -7.19 38.62 -22.03
CA ASP A 156 -7.09 38.34 -23.47
C ASP A 156 -5.65 38.44 -24.03
N GLU A 157 -4.64 38.43 -23.17
CA GLU A 157 -3.23 38.31 -23.57
C GLU A 157 -2.80 36.84 -23.46
N TYR A 158 -2.19 36.35 -24.53
CA TYR A 158 -1.63 35.00 -24.61
C TYR A 158 -0.16 35.11 -24.99
N PHE A 159 0.60 34.07 -24.64
CA PHE A 159 2.01 33.95 -24.97
C PHE A 159 2.28 32.51 -25.40
N ASP A 160 3.31 32.34 -26.22
CA ASP A 160 3.73 31.02 -26.66
C ASP A 160 4.46 30.32 -25.52
N ALA A 161 3.93 29.17 -25.09
CA ALA A 161 4.55 28.36 -24.04
C ALA A 161 5.86 27.71 -24.51
N PHE A 162 5.97 27.46 -25.82
CA PHE A 162 7.11 26.82 -26.49
C PHE A 162 7.37 27.49 -27.84
N GLN A 163 8.43 27.08 -28.54
CA GLN A 163 8.68 27.56 -29.90
C GLN A 163 7.61 27.02 -30.89
N GLU A 164 7.49 27.64 -32.07
CA GLU A 164 6.69 27.13 -33.18
C GLU A 164 7.59 26.68 -34.35
N PRO A 165 7.76 25.37 -34.60
CA PRO A 165 7.25 24.23 -33.82
C PRO A 165 8.02 23.99 -32.50
N PRO A 166 7.41 23.32 -31.50
CA PRO A 166 8.06 23.05 -30.22
C PRO A 166 9.21 22.05 -30.41
N LEU A 167 10.33 22.29 -29.73
CA LEU A 167 11.53 21.46 -29.80
C LEU A 167 11.82 20.77 -28.47
N PRO A 168 12.42 19.55 -28.47
CA PRO A 168 12.90 18.93 -27.25
C PRO A 168 13.91 19.85 -26.54
N GLY A 169 13.64 20.18 -25.29
CA GLY A 169 14.44 21.11 -24.49
C GLY A 169 13.76 22.46 -24.24
N ASP A 170 12.71 22.79 -24.99
CA ASP A 170 11.85 23.93 -24.67
C ASP A 170 11.24 23.72 -23.28
N ALA A 171 11.41 24.72 -22.42
CA ALA A 171 11.00 24.63 -21.03
C ALA A 171 10.32 25.92 -20.57
N LEU A 172 9.19 25.73 -19.88
CA LEU A 172 8.48 26.77 -19.16
C LEU A 172 8.73 26.57 -17.65
N HIS A 173 9.40 27.53 -17.03
CA HIS A 173 9.80 27.51 -15.64
C HIS A 173 8.85 28.32 -14.78
N LEU A 174 8.39 27.70 -13.69
CA LEU A 174 7.59 28.32 -12.64
C LEU A 174 8.45 28.42 -11.39
N GLY A 175 8.89 29.63 -11.04
CA GLY A 175 9.67 29.91 -9.84
C GLY A 175 8.78 30.40 -8.71
N PHE A 176 8.84 29.73 -7.56
CA PHE A 176 8.03 30.04 -6.38
C PHE A 176 8.92 30.55 -5.24
N GLY A 177 8.40 31.50 -4.46
CA GLY A 177 9.12 32.09 -3.33
C GLY A 177 9.28 31.14 -2.14
N GLU A 178 8.35 30.20 -1.98
CA GLU A 178 8.32 29.24 -0.87
C GLU A 178 8.88 27.86 -1.25
N ASP A 179 9.36 27.12 -0.25
CA ASP A 179 9.72 25.71 -0.43
C ASP A 179 8.46 24.84 -0.51
N LEU A 180 8.16 24.37 -1.72
CA LEU A 180 7.02 23.50 -2.02
C LEU A 180 7.38 22.01 -2.01
N SER A 181 8.48 21.62 -1.35
CA SER A 181 8.86 20.22 -1.17
C SER A 181 7.70 19.40 -0.61
N SER A 182 7.41 18.25 -1.24
CA SER A 182 6.32 17.35 -0.82
C SER A 182 4.93 17.98 -0.77
N HIS A 183 4.71 19.09 -1.50
CA HIS A 183 3.39 19.67 -1.70
C HIS A 183 2.72 19.14 -2.96
N MET A 184 1.40 19.09 -2.95
CA MET A 184 0.60 19.01 -4.17
C MET A 184 0.39 20.44 -4.69
N LEU A 185 0.81 20.70 -5.93
CA LEU A 185 0.62 21.96 -6.64
C LEU A 185 -0.54 21.83 -7.62
N GLU A 186 -1.53 22.71 -7.51
CA GLU A 186 -2.60 22.86 -8.51
C GLU A 186 -2.25 24.03 -9.45
N LEU A 187 -2.13 23.74 -10.74
CA LEU A 187 -1.96 24.74 -11.79
C LEU A 187 -3.29 24.90 -12.53
N ARG A 188 -3.70 26.14 -12.77
CA ARG A 188 -4.87 26.46 -13.60
C ARG A 188 -4.40 27.18 -14.84
N LEU A 189 -4.60 26.54 -15.99
CA LEU A 189 -4.07 26.99 -17.26
C LEU A 189 -5.22 27.34 -18.19
N THR A 190 -5.09 28.48 -18.87
CA THR A 190 -6.00 28.90 -19.93
C THR A 190 -5.23 28.85 -21.23
N CYS A 191 -5.59 27.89 -22.08
CA CYS A 191 -4.88 27.58 -23.31
C CYS A 191 -5.78 27.77 -24.53
N LEU A 192 -5.15 28.15 -25.65
CA LEU A 192 -5.76 28.13 -26.98
C LEU A 192 -5.39 26.82 -27.66
N VAL A 193 -6.36 26.21 -28.34
CA VAL A 193 -6.18 24.92 -29.01
C VAL A 193 -5.45 25.17 -30.33
N GLU A 194 -4.14 24.94 -30.35
CA GLU A 194 -3.32 25.09 -31.56
C GLU A 194 -2.50 23.84 -31.91
N GLY A 195 -2.36 22.86 -31.00
CA GLY A 195 -1.61 21.62 -31.24
C GLY A 195 -2.33 20.63 -32.14
N ILE A 196 -2.01 20.65 -33.44
CA ILE A 196 -2.50 19.64 -34.39
C ILE A 196 -1.70 18.35 -34.22
N GLY A 197 -2.36 17.26 -33.82
CA GLY A 197 -1.78 15.91 -33.78
C GLY A 197 -1.10 15.49 -32.47
N VAL A 198 -1.30 16.26 -31.39
CA VAL A 198 -0.92 15.84 -30.03
C VAL A 198 -1.96 14.86 -29.49
N ASP A 199 -1.50 13.74 -28.93
CA ASP A 199 -2.36 12.81 -28.17
C ASP A 199 -2.52 13.35 -26.73
N PRO A 200 -3.72 13.78 -26.31
CA PRO A 200 -3.94 14.35 -24.97
C PRO A 200 -3.68 13.36 -23.83
N ASP A 201 -3.79 12.05 -24.08
CA ASP A 201 -3.55 11.02 -23.07
C ASP A 201 -2.05 10.71 -22.88
N ASN A 202 -1.21 11.14 -23.84
CA ASN A 202 0.24 10.97 -23.79
C ASN A 202 0.95 12.14 -24.51
N PRO A 203 0.80 13.37 -24.00
CA PRO A 203 1.40 14.53 -24.63
C PRO A 203 2.93 14.48 -24.48
N PRO A 204 3.70 15.08 -25.40
CA PRO A 204 5.16 15.16 -25.31
C PRO A 204 5.62 16.21 -24.27
N LEU A 205 4.94 16.27 -23.13
CA LEU A 205 5.16 17.19 -22.02
C LEU A 205 5.63 16.40 -20.79
N SER A 206 6.65 16.90 -20.11
CA SER A 206 7.09 16.36 -18.83
C SER A 206 7.08 17.46 -17.77
N TRP A 207 6.49 17.16 -16.62
CA TRP A 207 6.56 18.01 -15.44
C TRP A 207 7.74 17.60 -14.57
N GLU A 208 8.64 18.55 -14.31
CA GLU A 208 9.84 18.31 -13.49
C GLU A 208 9.97 19.40 -12.43
N ALA A 209 10.62 19.05 -11.32
CA ALA A 209 10.92 19.97 -10.23
C ALA A 209 12.41 19.95 -9.91
N TRP A 210 13.00 21.12 -9.68
CA TRP A 210 14.42 21.25 -9.39
C TRP A 210 14.72 20.84 -7.95
N CYS A 211 15.54 19.79 -7.76
CA CYS A 211 15.94 19.25 -6.48
C CYS A 211 17.42 19.56 -6.12
N GLY A 212 17.95 20.66 -6.64
CA GLY A 212 19.33 21.09 -6.40
C GLY A 212 20.37 20.44 -7.31
N GLU A 213 21.62 20.90 -7.21
CA GLU A 213 22.69 20.52 -8.14
C GLU A 213 22.98 19.00 -8.20
N VAL A 214 22.78 18.29 -7.09
CA VAL A 214 23.09 16.85 -7.00
C VAL A 214 22.03 16.00 -7.71
N ARG A 215 20.75 16.36 -7.56
CA ARG A 215 19.63 15.59 -8.12
C ARG A 215 19.13 16.15 -9.45
N GLY A 216 19.39 17.43 -9.72
CA GLY A 216 18.90 18.14 -10.89
C GLY A 216 17.39 18.23 -10.94
N TRP A 217 16.86 18.29 -12.17
CA TRP A 217 15.44 18.17 -12.46
C TRP A 217 14.97 16.73 -12.20
N VAL A 218 13.93 16.60 -11.38
CA VAL A 218 13.31 15.33 -11.02
C VAL A 218 11.87 15.35 -11.50
N ALA A 219 11.45 14.30 -12.22
CA ALA A 219 10.07 14.15 -12.66
C ALA A 219 9.09 14.27 -11.49
N ALA A 220 8.12 15.17 -11.62
CA ALA A 220 7.00 15.32 -10.70
C ALA A 220 5.94 14.28 -11.03
N SER A 221 5.27 13.74 -10.01
CA SER A 221 4.17 12.81 -10.23
C SER A 221 2.91 13.59 -10.62
N VAL A 222 2.30 13.24 -11.75
CA VAL A 222 1.12 13.93 -12.28
C VAL A 222 -0.13 13.19 -11.83
N ALA A 223 -0.89 13.79 -10.90
CA ALA A 223 -2.14 13.21 -10.41
C ALA A 223 -3.35 13.56 -11.31
N LEU A 224 -3.26 14.66 -12.06
CA LEU A 224 -4.25 15.11 -13.04
C LEU A 224 -3.57 16.04 -14.05
N ASP A 225 -3.88 15.91 -15.33
CA ASP A 225 -3.48 16.85 -16.39
C ASP A 225 -4.65 17.01 -17.36
N GLU A 226 -5.60 17.90 -17.02
CA GLU A 226 -6.71 18.25 -17.93
C GLU A 226 -6.21 18.98 -19.20
N PRO A 227 -5.19 19.86 -19.16
CA PRO A 227 -4.69 20.55 -20.35
C PRO A 227 -4.12 19.67 -21.47
N GLY A 228 -3.73 18.42 -21.19
CA GLY A 228 -3.39 17.43 -22.24
C GLY A 228 -2.30 17.89 -23.19
N GLY A 229 -1.18 18.41 -22.65
CA GLY A 229 -0.12 19.03 -23.44
C GLY A 229 -0.36 20.52 -23.74
N LEU A 230 -1.06 21.22 -22.84
CA LEU A 230 -1.40 22.64 -22.96
C LEU A 230 -2.30 22.99 -24.15
N ASN A 231 -3.10 22.03 -24.62
CA ASN A 231 -4.01 22.24 -25.75
C ASN A 231 -5.41 22.67 -25.29
N GLU A 232 -5.81 22.30 -24.08
CA GLU A 232 -7.10 22.67 -23.51
C GLU A 232 -6.93 23.47 -22.23
N SER A 233 -7.90 24.32 -21.92
CA SER A 233 -7.94 25.01 -20.63
C SER A 233 -8.38 24.03 -19.55
N GLY A 234 -7.67 24.01 -18.42
CA GLY A 234 -7.93 23.02 -17.38
C GLY A 234 -6.99 23.13 -16.18
N ARG A 235 -7.07 22.13 -15.31
CA ARG A 235 -6.26 22.00 -14.11
C ARG A 235 -5.23 20.89 -14.24
N GLY A 236 -4.01 21.18 -13.79
CA GLY A 236 -2.97 20.21 -13.52
C GLY A 236 -2.79 20.02 -12.02
N HIS A 237 -2.66 18.78 -11.54
CA HIS A 237 -2.26 18.46 -10.17
C HIS A 237 -0.93 17.73 -10.18
N LEU A 238 0.08 18.33 -9.57
CA LEU A 238 1.45 17.81 -9.52
C LEU A 238 1.82 17.52 -8.07
N ASP A 239 2.27 16.30 -7.78
CA ASP A 239 2.89 15.94 -6.52
C ASP A 239 4.38 16.19 -6.62
N LEU A 240 4.86 17.21 -5.89
CA LEU A 240 6.25 17.64 -5.94
C LEU A 240 7.15 16.73 -5.10
N PRO A 241 8.35 16.38 -5.58
CA PRO A 241 9.29 15.56 -4.83
C PRO A 241 9.77 16.30 -3.56
N PRO A 242 10.28 15.56 -2.55
CA PRO A 242 10.95 16.18 -1.41
C PRO A 242 12.29 16.79 -1.82
N GLY A 243 12.71 17.84 -1.11
CA GLY A 243 14.03 18.43 -1.23
C GLY A 243 14.21 19.31 -2.47
N LEU A 244 13.19 20.10 -2.80
CA LEU A 244 13.34 21.19 -3.76
C LEU A 244 14.38 22.20 -3.26
N GLN A 245 15.06 22.85 -4.20
CA GLN A 245 16.04 23.89 -3.89
C GLN A 245 15.81 25.10 -4.80
N GLN A 246 16.34 26.26 -4.39
CA GLN A 246 16.38 27.43 -5.26
C GLN A 246 17.43 27.21 -6.36
N ARG A 247 17.10 27.66 -7.58
CA ARG A 247 17.98 27.64 -8.75
C ARG A 247 18.33 29.07 -9.13
#